data_AF-A0A6A4J0B5-F1
#
_entry.id   AF-A0A6A4J0B5-F1
#
_cell.length_a   1.000
_cell.length_b   1.000
_cell.length_c   1.000
_cell.angle_alpha   90.00
_cell.angle_beta   90.00
_cell.angle_gamma   90.00
#
_symmetry.space_group_name_H-M   'P 1'
#
loop_
_entity.id
_entity.type
_entity.pdbx_description
1 polymer ?
#
loop_
_entity_poly.entity_id
_entity_poly.type
_entity_poly.pdbx_seq_one_letter_code
_entity_poly.pdbx_strand_id
1 'polypeptide(L)'
;MRLHRTFQLLLIFGLIFVCLTRKLSKDDKKKLRKQQPKWKSPKIDEFLEGNVSKKGKVYTYEFEYKNNEEHKTCNVLYKETLKPDGMVESQHKWKCKGPAELDEELKDLVGEDYDA
;
A
#
# COMPACT_ATOMS: atom_id res chain seq x y z
N MET A 1 40.18 -4.53 -16.46
CA MET A 1 39.75 -3.21 -15.91
C MET A 1 38.50 -2.62 -16.58
N ARG A 2 37.47 -3.40 -16.96
CA ARG A 2 36.23 -2.86 -17.60
C ARG A 2 34.93 -3.19 -16.84
N LEU A 3 34.97 -4.13 -15.90
CA LEU A 3 33.81 -4.58 -15.10
C LEU A 3 33.38 -3.57 -14.02
N HIS A 4 34.32 -2.73 -13.54
CA HIS A 4 34.05 -1.77 -12.46
C HIS A 4 33.21 -0.57 -12.93
N ARG A 5 33.33 -0.20 -14.21
CA ARG A 5 32.67 0.98 -14.79
C ARG A 5 31.20 0.70 -15.15
N THR A 6 30.88 -0.54 -15.52
CA THR A 6 29.50 -0.99 -15.76
C THR A 6 28.71 -1.17 -14.47
N PHE A 7 29.34 -1.64 -13.40
CA PHE A 7 28.73 -1.75 -12.07
C PHE A 7 28.39 -0.37 -11.47
N GLN A 8 29.28 0.61 -11.62
CA GLN A 8 29.01 2.00 -11.21
C GLN A 8 27.81 2.62 -11.93
N LEU A 9 27.65 2.37 -13.23
CA LEU A 9 26.50 2.86 -14.00
C LEU A 9 25.18 2.21 -13.57
N LEU A 10 25.17 0.91 -13.27
CA LEU A 10 23.98 0.22 -12.74
C LEU A 10 23.57 0.73 -11.36
N LEU A 11 24.54 1.02 -10.49
CA LEU A 11 24.30 1.61 -9.16
C LEU A 11 23.67 3.01 -9.25
N ILE A 12 24.13 3.86 -10.18
CA ILE A 12 23.57 5.20 -10.38
C ILE A 12 22.14 5.12 -10.95
N PHE A 13 21.89 4.23 -11.91
CA PHE A 13 20.53 4.04 -12.45
C PHE A 13 19.56 3.44 -11.43
N GLY A 14 20.01 2.53 -10.56
CA GLY A 14 19.22 2.01 -9.45
C GLY A 14 18.85 3.08 -8.42
N LEU A 15 19.77 3.98 -8.10
CA LEU A 15 19.55 5.10 -7.16
C LEU A 15 18.50 6.10 -7.66
N ILE A 16 18.46 6.41 -8.97
CA ILE A 16 17.48 7.35 -9.53
C ILE A 16 16.04 6.83 -9.39
N PHE A 17 15.84 5.51 -9.43
CA PHE A 17 14.50 4.91 -9.31
C PHE A 17 13.92 5.01 -7.88
N VAL A 18 14.79 5.02 -6.86
CA VAL A 18 14.39 5.12 -5.44
C VAL A 18 14.00 6.55 -5.06
N CYS A 19 14.48 7.58 -5.77
CA CYS A 19 14.23 8.98 -5.42
C CYS A 19 12.82 9.52 -5.73
N LEU A 20 11.94 8.76 -6.39
CA LEU A 20 10.61 9.26 -6.83
C LEU A 20 9.43 8.63 -6.06
N THR A 21 9.70 7.80 -5.06
CA THR A 21 8.70 7.24 -4.15
C THR A 21 8.66 8.06 -2.86
N ARG A 22 7.48 8.46 -2.44
CA ARG A 22 7.26 9.13 -1.14
C ARG A 22 6.22 8.38 -0.32
N LYS A 23 6.28 8.47 1.00
CA LYS A 23 5.22 7.93 1.87
C LYS A 23 3.88 8.64 1.62
N LEU A 24 2.78 7.94 1.92
CA LEU A 24 1.44 8.53 1.93
C LEU A 24 1.36 9.70 2.93
N SER A 25 1.07 10.89 2.42
CA SER A 25 0.79 12.07 3.24
C SER A 25 -0.62 12.01 3.83
N LYS A 26 -0.92 12.89 4.79
CA LYS A 26 -2.28 13.03 5.36
C LYS A 26 -3.30 13.37 4.27
N ASP A 27 -2.94 14.21 3.30
CA ASP A 27 -3.81 14.59 2.20
C ASP A 27 -4.08 13.43 1.23
N ASP A 28 -3.06 12.62 0.94
CA ASP A 28 -3.25 11.40 0.14
C ASP A 28 -4.21 10.44 0.84
N LYS A 29 -4.00 10.19 2.14
CA LYS A 29 -4.89 9.32 2.94
C LYS A 29 -6.33 9.83 2.92
N LYS A 30 -6.55 11.15 3.06
CA LYS A 30 -7.87 11.77 2.99
C LYS A 30 -8.50 11.60 1.60
N LYS A 31 -7.72 11.81 0.54
CA LYS A 31 -8.16 11.62 -0.84
C LYS A 31 -8.54 10.15 -1.12
N LEU A 32 -7.72 9.20 -0.69
CA LEU A 32 -7.96 7.77 -0.87
C LEU A 32 -9.24 7.33 -0.14
N ARG A 33 -9.45 7.77 1.10
CA ARG A 33 -10.72 7.53 1.82
C ARG A 33 -11.94 8.08 1.05
N LYS A 34 -11.81 9.24 0.40
CA LYS A 34 -12.90 9.84 -0.39
C LYS A 34 -13.18 9.08 -1.69
N GLN A 35 -12.17 8.46 -2.30
CA GLN A 35 -12.34 7.68 -3.54
C GLN A 35 -12.75 6.23 -3.28
N GLN A 36 -12.45 5.69 -2.10
CA GLN A 36 -12.72 4.30 -1.72
C GLN A 36 -14.15 3.80 -1.99
N PRO A 37 -15.23 4.58 -1.75
CA PRO A 37 -16.58 4.14 -2.08
C PRO A 37 -16.79 3.73 -3.54
N LYS A 38 -15.96 4.24 -4.48
CA LYS A 38 -16.04 3.89 -5.90
C LYS A 38 -15.40 2.55 -6.24
N TRP A 39 -14.56 2.00 -5.36
CA TRP A 39 -13.78 0.79 -5.62
C TRP A 39 -14.48 -0.50 -5.19
N LYS A 40 -15.64 -0.39 -4.52
CA LYS A 40 -16.38 -1.50 -3.90
C LYS A 40 -15.50 -2.34 -2.95
N SER A 41 -14.47 -1.74 -2.34
CA SER A 41 -13.59 -2.39 -1.37
C SER A 41 -14.13 -2.22 0.05
N PRO A 42 -13.71 -3.06 1.02
CA PRO A 42 -13.99 -2.84 2.44
C PRO A 42 -13.59 -1.46 2.92
N LYS A 43 -14.28 -0.95 3.95
CA LYS A 43 -14.01 0.37 4.53
C LYS A 43 -12.57 0.45 5.01
N ILE A 44 -11.89 1.56 4.71
CA ILE A 44 -10.57 1.84 5.26
C ILE A 44 -10.76 2.36 6.68
N ASP A 45 -10.32 1.61 7.69
CA ASP A 45 -10.28 2.11 9.07
C ASP A 45 -8.90 2.68 9.39
N GLU A 46 -7.85 1.88 9.15
CA GLU A 46 -6.47 2.26 9.45
C GLU A 46 -5.53 1.99 8.27
N PHE A 47 -4.66 2.94 7.94
CA PHE A 47 -3.59 2.73 6.95
C PHE A 47 -2.35 2.19 7.67
N LEU A 48 -1.89 1.01 7.27
CA LEU A 48 -0.70 0.36 7.84
C LEU A 48 0.56 0.91 7.18
N GLU A 49 0.67 0.69 5.88
CA GLU A 49 1.79 1.16 5.06
C GLU A 49 1.30 1.73 3.74
N GLY A 50 2.11 2.59 3.12
CA GLY A 50 1.84 2.95 1.74
C GLY A 50 2.72 4.05 1.18
N ASN A 51 2.89 3.96 -0.12
CA ASN A 51 3.78 4.79 -0.91
C ASN A 51 3.04 5.35 -2.11
N VAL A 52 3.48 6.53 -2.52
CA VAL A 52 3.06 7.19 -3.75
C VAL A 52 4.28 7.31 -4.64
N SER A 53 4.19 6.79 -5.84
CA SER A 53 5.16 7.02 -6.90
C SER A 53 4.53 7.86 -8.00
N LYS A 54 5.33 8.76 -8.58
CA LYS A 54 4.93 9.52 -9.76
C LYS A 54 5.85 9.16 -10.92
N LYS A 55 5.27 8.68 -12.01
CA LYS A 55 5.98 8.43 -13.27
C LYS A 55 5.31 9.22 -14.39
N GLY A 56 5.92 10.33 -14.78
CA GLY A 56 5.34 11.26 -15.76
C GLY A 56 3.98 11.81 -15.32
N LYS A 57 2.92 11.47 -16.06
CA LYS A 57 1.53 11.88 -15.78
C LYS A 57 0.74 10.87 -14.94
N VAL A 58 1.39 9.80 -14.47
CA VAL A 58 0.76 8.71 -13.71
C VAL A 58 1.19 8.79 -12.25
N TYR A 59 0.22 8.88 -11.35
CA TYR A 59 0.39 8.70 -9.91
C TYR A 59 -0.04 7.29 -9.53
N THR A 60 0.84 6.55 -8.87
CA THR A 60 0.55 5.19 -8.38
C THR A 60 0.63 5.20 -6.86
N TYR A 61 -0.47 4.84 -6.22
CA TYR A 61 -0.62 4.70 -4.78
C TYR A 61 -0.68 3.20 -4.48
N GLU A 62 0.28 2.73 -3.70
CA GLU A 62 0.35 1.35 -3.23
C GLU A 62 0.29 1.39 -1.72
N PHE A 63 -0.76 0.81 -1.14
CA PHE A 63 -0.96 0.90 0.30
C PHE A 63 -1.71 -0.30 0.85
N GLU A 64 -1.44 -0.57 2.13
CA GLU A 64 -2.13 -1.58 2.92
C GLU A 64 -2.98 -0.90 4.00
N TYR A 65 -4.17 -1.43 4.22
CA TYR A 65 -5.08 -0.93 5.24
C TYR A 65 -5.80 -2.05 5.97
N LYS A 66 -6.17 -1.79 7.22
CA LYS A 66 -7.00 -2.67 8.03
C LYS A 66 -8.46 -2.23 7.96
N ASN A 67 -9.34 -3.21 7.82
CA ASN A 67 -10.76 -3.09 8.08
C ASN A 67 -11.06 -3.84 9.39
N ASN A 68 -11.49 -3.10 10.40
CA ASN A 68 -11.70 -3.64 11.74
C ASN A 68 -13.03 -4.39 11.87
N GLU A 69 -14.02 -4.03 11.04
CA GLU A 69 -15.35 -4.68 11.02
C GLU A 69 -15.29 -6.11 10.51
N GLU A 70 -14.52 -6.36 9.45
CA GLU A 70 -14.35 -7.67 8.81
C GLU A 70 -13.06 -8.38 9.22
N HIS A 71 -12.28 -7.80 10.15
CA HIS A 71 -10.96 -8.29 10.58
C HIS A 71 -10.01 -8.62 9.40
N LYS A 72 -10.04 -7.80 8.34
CA LYS A 72 -9.28 -8.02 7.10
C LYS A 72 -8.17 -7.00 6.93
N THR A 73 -7.09 -7.44 6.30
CA THR A 73 -6.02 -6.56 5.82
C THR A 73 -6.05 -6.53 4.30
N CYS A 74 -6.16 -5.34 3.72
CA CYS A 74 -6.38 -5.15 2.29
C CYS A 74 -5.21 -4.38 1.66
N ASN A 75 -4.67 -4.95 0.60
CA ASN A 75 -3.66 -4.35 -0.25
C ASN A 75 -4.33 -3.67 -1.44
N VAL A 76 -3.99 -2.41 -1.71
CA VAL A 76 -4.58 -1.59 -2.78
C VAL A 76 -3.48 -1.04 -3.68
N LEU A 77 -3.72 -1.19 -4.98
CA LEU A 77 -3.00 -0.51 -6.04
C LEU A 77 -3.98 0.44 -6.74
N TYR A 78 -3.81 1.74 -6.51
CA TYR A 78 -4.60 2.79 -7.14
C TYR A 78 -3.72 3.61 -8.08
N LYS A 79 -4.15 3.78 -9.33
CA LYS A 79 -3.43 4.55 -10.35
C LYS A 79 -4.30 5.67 -10.87
N GLU A 80 -3.76 6.87 -10.89
CA GLU A 80 -4.38 8.05 -11.52
C GLU A 80 -3.51 8.52 -12.68
N THR A 81 -4.09 8.56 -13.87
CA THR A 81 -3.46 9.06 -15.08
C THR A 81 -4.08 10.40 -15.44
N LEU A 82 -3.27 11.47 -15.43
CA LEU A 82 -3.69 12.78 -15.91
C LEU A 82 -3.62 12.80 -17.44
N LYS A 83 -4.77 12.92 -18.09
CA LYS A 83 -4.87 13.06 -19.54
C LYS A 83 -4.52 14.48 -19.99
N PRO A 84 -4.12 14.68 -21.26
CA PRO A 84 -3.77 16.01 -21.79
C PRO A 84 -4.92 17.02 -21.76
N ASP A 85 -6.16 16.54 -21.82
CA ASP A 85 -7.41 17.32 -21.75
C ASP A 85 -7.76 17.78 -20.31
N GLY A 86 -6.93 17.42 -19.31
CA GLY A 86 -7.18 17.71 -17.90
C GLY A 86 -8.09 16.69 -17.21
N MET A 87 -8.60 15.67 -17.92
CA MET A 87 -9.36 14.58 -17.31
C MET A 87 -8.45 13.65 -16.52
N VAL A 88 -8.97 13.09 -15.43
CA VAL A 88 -8.27 12.09 -14.61
C VAL A 88 -8.89 10.73 -14.85
N GLU A 89 -8.13 9.82 -15.44
CA GLU A 89 -8.50 8.42 -15.53
C GLU A 89 -7.95 7.68 -14.32
N SER A 90 -8.79 6.87 -13.66
CA SER A 90 -8.37 6.14 -12.47
C SER A 90 -8.60 4.64 -12.61
N GLN A 91 -7.58 3.85 -12.30
CA GLN A 91 -7.62 2.40 -12.25
C GLN A 91 -7.35 1.95 -10.81
N HIS A 92 -8.08 0.94 -10.34
CA HIS A 92 -7.91 0.41 -8.99
C HIS A 92 -7.90 -1.11 -9.02
N LYS A 93 -7.07 -1.71 -8.18
CA LYS A 93 -7.07 -3.13 -7.84
C LYS A 93 -6.91 -3.24 -6.33
N TRP A 94 -7.66 -4.12 -5.71
CA TRP A 94 -7.52 -4.40 -4.29
C TRP A 94 -7.63 -5.90 -4.03
N LYS A 95 -6.94 -6.37 -3.00
CA LYS A 95 -7.00 -7.75 -2.53
C LYS A 95 -6.95 -7.75 -1.01
N CYS A 96 -7.95 -8.35 -0.38
CA CYS A 96 -7.98 -8.53 1.06
C CYS A 96 -7.49 -9.94 1.42
N LYS A 97 -6.68 -10.00 2.46
CA LYS A 97 -6.38 -11.22 3.19
C LYS A 97 -7.28 -11.22 4.42
N GLY A 98 -7.95 -12.35 4.66
CA GLY A 98 -8.66 -12.59 5.91
C GLY A 98 -7.71 -12.54 7.10
N PRO A 99 -8.21 -12.60 8.35
CA PRO A 99 -7.32 -12.84 9.47
C PRO A 99 -6.47 -14.06 9.10
N ALA A 100 -5.14 -13.92 9.20
CA ALA A 100 -4.33 -15.11 9.37
C ALA A 100 -4.99 -15.86 10.50
N GLU A 101 -5.39 -17.12 10.26
CA GLU A 101 -5.72 -18.00 11.36
C GLU A 101 -4.62 -17.78 12.38
N LEU A 102 -5.00 -17.30 13.57
CA LEU A 102 -4.10 -17.23 14.69
C LEU A 102 -3.41 -18.58 14.72
N ASP A 103 -2.11 -18.55 14.46
CA ASP A 103 -1.20 -19.66 14.67
C ASP A 103 -1.70 -20.46 15.88
N GLU A 104 -2.01 -21.74 15.64
CA GLU A 104 -2.53 -22.64 16.66
C GLU A 104 -1.62 -22.71 17.91
N GLU A 105 -0.37 -22.22 17.87
CA GLU A 105 0.50 -22.04 19.04
C GLU A 105 -0.05 -21.08 20.10
N LEU A 106 -0.94 -20.12 19.78
CA LEU A 106 -1.43 -19.16 20.78
C LEU A 106 -2.69 -19.60 21.54
N LYS A 107 -3.30 -20.73 21.18
CA LYS A 107 -4.46 -21.29 21.92
C LYS A 107 -4.07 -21.93 23.24
N ASP A 108 -2.82 -22.38 23.38
CA ASP A 108 -2.30 -23.04 24.59
C ASP A 108 -1.74 -22.08 25.65
N LEU A 109 -1.79 -20.75 25.42
CA LEU A 109 -1.29 -19.75 26.39
C LEU A 109 -2.39 -19.10 27.24
N VAL A 110 -3.64 -19.55 27.14
CA VAL A 110 -4.67 -19.23 28.15
C VAL A 110 -4.52 -20.25 29.29
N GLY A 111 -3.57 -19.99 30.19
CA GLY A 111 -3.50 -20.71 31.45
C GLY A 111 -4.78 -20.47 32.25
N GLU A 112 -5.47 -21.55 32.62
CA GLU A 112 -6.35 -21.56 33.78
C GLU A 112 -5.52 -21.13 34.98
N ASP A 113 -5.82 -19.96 35.57
CA ASP A 113 -5.57 -19.64 36.98
C ASP A 113 -5.99 -18.18 37.25
N TYR A 114 -7.29 -17.98 37.49
CA TYR A 114 -7.78 -16.86 38.29
C TYR A 114 -8.85 -17.39 39.24
N ASP A 115 -8.40 -18.16 40.24
CA ASP A 115 -9.07 -18.25 41.54
C ASP A 115 -8.19 -17.49 42.55
N ALA A 116 -8.69 -16.37 43.05
CA ALA A 116 -8.24 -15.71 44.27
C ALA A 116 -9.43 -15.01 44.95
#